data_AF-Q6QLY0-F1
#
_entry.id   AF-Q6QLY0-F1
#
_cell.length_a   1.000
_cell.length_b   1.000
_cell.length_c   1.000
_cell.angle_alpha   90.00
_cell.angle_beta   90.00
_cell.angle_gamma   90.00
#
_symmetry.space_group_name_H-M   'P 1'
#
loop_
_entity.id
_entity.type
_entity.pdbx_description
1 polymer ?
#
loop_
_entity_poly.entity_id
_entity_poly.type
_entity_poly.pdbx_seq_one_letter_code
_entity_poly.pdbx_strand_id
1 'polypeptide(L)' 'SCGWSGKASVNSPVKSCDRSDNPLSDMAAKNGCESGGSAYMCTGQSPWAINDNLAYGFAAAKLSGLGESN' A
#
# COMPACT_ATOMS: atom_id res chain seq x y z
N SER A 1 5.25 -1.44 -0.91
CA SER A 1 6.42 -1.19 -0.06
C SER A 1 6.13 -0.22 1.07
N CYS A 2 5.40 0.89 0.82
CA CYS A 2 5.05 1.89 1.84
C CYS A 2 4.12 1.41 2.98
N GLY A 3 3.76 0.13 3.00
CA GLY A 3 2.99 -0.49 4.09
C GLY A 3 3.84 -1.05 5.22
N TRP A 4 5.17 -1.06 5.08
CA TRP A 4 6.08 -1.45 6.15
C TRP A 4 6.43 -0.25 7.04
N SER A 5 6.54 -0.48 8.34
CA SER A 5 7.04 0.52 9.28
C SER A 5 8.47 0.96 8.94
N GLY A 6 8.77 2.24 9.18
CA GLY A 6 10.12 2.80 9.00
C GLY A 6 10.52 3.13 7.55
N LYS A 7 9.60 3.00 6.59
CA LYS A 7 9.88 3.33 5.18
C LYS A 7 9.93 4.82 4.86
N ALA A 8 9.20 5.64 5.61
CA ALA A 8 9.15 7.10 5.47
C ALA A 8 8.69 7.74 6.79
N SER A 9 8.83 9.08 6.90
CA SER A 9 8.30 9.86 8.04
C SER A 9 6.80 10.10 7.85
N VAL A 10 5.98 9.17 8.34
CA VAL A 10 4.52 9.21 8.29
C VAL A 10 3.94 8.89 9.65
N ASN A 11 2.70 9.32 9.92
CA ASN A 11 1.99 8.96 11.15
C ASN A 11 1.64 7.46 11.24
N SER A 12 1.38 6.83 10.10
CA SER A 12 1.16 5.38 9.98
C SER A 12 1.47 4.89 8.56
N PRO A 13 2.04 3.68 8.38
CA PRO A 13 2.21 3.07 7.07
C PRO A 13 0.86 2.80 6.37
N VAL A 14 0.92 2.55 5.06
CA VAL A 14 -0.25 2.13 4.28
C VAL A 14 -0.71 0.75 4.77
N LYS A 15 -2.01 0.61 5.10
CA LYS A 15 -2.54 -0.68 5.56
C LYS A 15 -2.51 -1.73 4.45
N SER A 16 -2.16 -2.95 4.82
CA SER A 16 -2.38 -4.15 4.00
C SER A 16 -3.66 -4.86 4.46
N CYS A 17 -4.18 -5.76 3.64
CA CYS A 17 -5.35 -6.58 3.96
C CYS A 17 -5.04 -8.07 3.89
N ASP A 18 -5.83 -8.89 4.57
CA ASP A 18 -5.81 -10.35 4.36
C ASP A 18 -6.46 -10.74 3.02
N ARG A 19 -6.51 -12.04 2.73
CA ARG A 19 -7.09 -12.57 1.48
C ARG A 19 -8.59 -12.26 1.31
N SER A 20 -9.28 -11.97 2.42
CA SER A 20 -10.70 -11.64 2.46
C SER A 20 -10.95 -10.13 2.53
N ASP A 21 -9.94 -9.31 2.21
CA ASP A 21 -9.99 -7.84 2.22
C ASP A 21 -10.17 -7.20 3.61
N ASN A 22 -9.88 -7.94 4.69
CA ASN A 22 -9.91 -7.37 6.04
C ASN A 22 -8.60 -6.60 6.32
N PRO A 23 -8.65 -5.35 6.79
CA PRO A 23 -7.45 -4.59 7.13
C PRO A 23 -6.63 -5.25 8.24
N LEU A 24 -5.33 -5.40 8.02
CA LEU A 24 -4.38 -5.91 9.00
C LEU A 24 -3.88 -4.78 9.89
N SER A 25 -3.78 -5.04 11.20
CA SER A 25 -3.12 -4.15 12.16
C SER A 25 -1.61 -4.37 12.24
N ASP A 26 -1.15 -5.58 11.93
CA ASP A 26 0.26 -5.94 11.91
C ASP A 26 0.96 -5.44 10.65
N MET A 27 1.70 -4.34 10.78
CA MET A 27 2.52 -3.77 9.69
C MET A 27 3.78 -4.58 9.39
N ALA A 28 4.07 -5.64 10.15
CA ALA A 28 5.15 -6.60 9.90
C ALA A 28 4.64 -7.93 9.29
N ALA A 29 3.33 -8.05 9.03
CA ALA A 29 2.75 -9.24 8.40
C ALA A 29 3.40 -9.52 7.04
N LYS A 30 3.88 -10.75 6.85
CA LYS A 30 4.60 -11.16 5.64
C LYS A 30 3.72 -11.00 4.38
N ASN A 31 4.30 -10.43 3.33
CA ASN A 31 3.61 -10.20 2.06
C ASN A 31 3.23 -11.52 1.38
N GLY A 32 2.04 -11.57 0.79
CA GLY A 32 1.53 -12.76 0.09
C GLY A 32 2.27 -13.12 -1.20
N CYS A 33 3.21 -12.30 -1.68
CA CYS A 33 4.07 -12.64 -2.82
C CYS A 33 5.18 -13.63 -2.42
N GLU A 34 5.44 -13.80 -1.13
CA GLU A 34 6.38 -14.78 -0.58
C GLU A 34 5.63 -15.94 0.08
N SER A 35 6.27 -17.13 0.10
CA SER A 35 5.67 -18.32 0.69
C SER A 35 5.31 -18.12 2.17
N GLY A 36 4.07 -18.46 2.52
CA GLY A 36 3.52 -18.31 3.88
C GLY A 36 3.11 -16.89 4.27
N GLY A 37 3.11 -15.93 3.32
CA GLY A 37 2.61 -14.58 3.57
C GLY A 37 1.09 -14.46 3.52
N SER A 38 0.57 -13.46 4.22
CA SER A 38 -0.87 -13.20 4.37
C SER A 38 -1.27 -11.74 4.16
N ALA A 39 -0.32 -10.85 3.86
CA ALA A 39 -0.58 -9.43 3.61
C ALA A 39 -0.64 -9.13 2.11
N TYR A 40 -1.76 -8.54 1.67
CA TYR A 40 -2.08 -8.18 0.29
C TYR A 40 -2.47 -6.70 0.20
N MET A 41 -2.59 -6.17 -1.03
CA MET A 41 -3.14 -4.83 -1.25
C MET A 41 -4.65 -4.85 -0.99
N CYS A 42 -5.15 -3.88 -0.22
CA CYS A 42 -6.59 -3.74 0.03
C CYS A 42 -7.33 -3.29 -1.23
N THR A 43 -8.52 -3.83 -1.49
CA THR A 43 -9.36 -3.47 -2.64
C THR A 43 -9.77 -2.00 -2.60
N GLY A 44 -9.95 -1.43 -1.41
CA GLY A 44 -10.17 0.01 -1.20
C GLY A 44 -9.03 0.92 -1.69
N GLN A 45 -7.89 0.35 -2.10
CA GLN A 45 -6.78 1.07 -2.75
C GLN A 45 -6.84 1.00 -4.29
N SER A 46 -8.03 0.70 -4.83
CA SER A 46 -8.32 0.76 -6.27
C SER A 46 -8.66 2.18 -6.72
N PRO A 47 -8.40 2.55 -7.98
CA PRO A 47 -8.78 3.85 -8.51
C PRO A 47 -10.30 3.97 -8.71
N TRP A 48 -10.82 5.20 -8.69
CA TRP A 48 -12.20 5.51 -9.01
C TRP A 48 -12.33 6.84 -9.76
N ALA A 49 -13.33 6.93 -10.63
CA ALA A 49 -13.64 8.17 -11.34
C ALA A 49 -14.53 9.08 -10.48
N ILE A 50 -14.24 10.38 -10.54
CA ILE A 50 -15.12 11.44 -10.02
C ILE A 50 -16.06 11.92 -11.14
N ASN A 51 -15.52 12.06 -12.36
CA ASN A 51 -16.24 12.35 -13.61
C ASN A 51 -15.36 11.99 -14.82
N ASP A 52 -15.82 12.27 -16.03
CA ASP A 52 -15.13 11.93 -17.29
C ASP A 52 -13.72 12.54 -17.43
N ASN A 53 -13.40 13.57 -16.64
CA ASN A 53 -12.11 14.28 -16.70
C ASN A 53 -11.27 14.17 -15.42
N LEU A 54 -11.76 13.52 -14.36
CA LEU A 54 -11.07 13.42 -13.07
C LEU A 54 -11.25 12.04 -12.41
N ALA A 55 -10.15 11.47 -11.95
CA ALA A 55 -10.12 10.25 -11.14
C ALA A 55 -9.10 10.37 -10.00
N TYR A 56 -9.31 9.59 -8.95
CA TYR A 56 -8.34 9.38 -7.87
C TYR A 56 -7.87 7.93 -7.84
N GLY A 57 -6.70 7.70 -7.28
CA GLY A 57 -6.12 6.37 -7.17
C GLY A 57 -4.75 6.36 -6.51
N PHE A 58 -4.07 5.22 -6.68
CA PHE A 58 -2.79 4.92 -6.04
C PHE A 58 -1.79 4.45 -7.09
N ALA A 59 -0.50 4.67 -6.83
CA ALA A 59 0.57 4.26 -7.73
C ALA A 59 1.80 3.81 -6.95
N ALA A 60 2.54 2.85 -7.51
CA ALA A 60 3.93 2.64 -7.14
C ALA A 60 4.79 3.64 -7.92
N ALA A 61 5.63 4.41 -7.22
CA ALA A 61 6.40 5.50 -7.82
C ALA A 61 7.91 5.28 -7.65
N LYS A 62 8.66 5.71 -8.65
CA LYS A 62 10.11 5.91 -8.58
C LYS A 62 10.43 7.26 -9.20
N LEU A 63 10.97 8.16 -8.41
CA LEU A 63 11.36 9.50 -8.83
C LEU A 63 12.87 9.54 -9.00
N SER A 64 13.34 10.17 -10.08
CA SER A 64 14.77 10.22 -10.39
C SER A 64 15.53 10.97 -9.30
N GLY A 65 16.59 10.36 -8.77
CA GLY A 65 17.42 10.95 -7.72
C GLY A 65 16.85 10.84 -6.29
N LEU A 66 15.65 10.26 -6.11
CA LEU A 66 14.99 10.13 -4.82
C LEU A 66 14.80 8.66 -4.40
N GLY A 67 14.71 8.43 -3.09
CA GLY A 67 14.37 7.16 -2.44
C GLY A 67 12.96 7.20 -1.82
N GLU A 68 12.57 6.13 -1.11
CA GLU A 68 11.23 6.05 -0.49
C GLU A 68 11.02 7.08 0.64
N SER A 69 12.11 7.52 1.29
CA SER A 69 12.07 8.45 2.42
C SER A 69 12.50 9.88 2.09
N ASN A 70 13.15 10.10 0.94
CA ASN A 70 13.70 11.40 0.52
C ASN A 70 13.75 11.50 -1.00
#